data_AF-A0A4R6MLK9-F1
#
_entry.id   AF-A0A4R6MLK9-F1
#
_cell.length_a   1.000
_cell.length_b   1.000
_cell.length_c   1.000
_cell.angle_alpha   90.00
_cell.angle_beta   90.00
_cell.angle_gamma   90.00
#
_symmetry.space_group_name_H-M   'P 1'
#
loop_
_entity.id
_entity.type
_entity.pdbx_description
1 polymer ?
#
loop_
_entity_poly.entity_id
_entity_poly.type
_entity_poly.pdbx_seq_one_letter_code
_entity_poly.pdbx_strand_id
1 'polypeptide(L)'
;MSNYLGRKELTRGIRNNNPGNLVLTNIAWQGKIPNAQNTDKHFEQFTEVKFGIRAMLRDLTNDIDKGKNTVRKLITEYAPPFENDTQKYIEVISKAVGLDPDQTIKIVDAKFYLVIARAIIKHECSPDHNLIYDSDIQDAIDIMGDYNLATVTVTAKKKFKFNYLIIPVLLFFILFTALQSKQTPKKIKIINSKFKQDVR
;
A
#
# COMPACT_ATOMS: atom_id res chain seq x y z
N MET A 1 9.94 3.87 -2.79
CA MET A 1 9.46 2.50 -2.48
C MET A 1 10.08 2.07 -1.17
N SER A 2 9.32 1.42 -0.30
CA SER A 2 9.67 1.20 1.10
C SER A 2 10.56 -0.03 1.30
N ASN A 3 11.66 0.14 2.03
CA ASN A 3 12.61 -0.92 2.40
C ASN A 3 13.06 -0.71 3.85
N TYR A 4 12.94 -1.77 4.65
CA TYR A 4 13.27 -1.78 6.08
C TYR A 4 14.29 -2.87 6.43
N LEU A 5 14.96 -3.46 5.43
CA LEU A 5 15.83 -4.62 5.64
C LEU A 5 16.92 -4.32 6.68
N GLY A 6 17.00 -5.15 7.72
CA GLY A 6 18.04 -5.06 8.76
C GLY A 6 17.83 -3.97 9.82
N ARG A 7 16.69 -3.26 9.81
CA ARG A 7 16.30 -2.28 10.84
C ARG A 7 15.93 -2.99 12.15
N LYS A 8 16.94 -3.24 13.00
CA LYS A 8 16.84 -4.10 14.20
C LYS A 8 15.82 -3.62 15.23
N GLU A 9 15.50 -2.34 15.23
CA GLU A 9 14.51 -1.71 16.11
C GLU A 9 13.06 -2.08 15.76
N LEU A 10 12.81 -2.56 14.54
CA LEU A 10 11.47 -2.89 14.07
C LEU A 10 11.14 -4.36 14.31
N THR A 11 9.84 -4.66 14.37
CA THR A 11 9.29 -6.02 14.35
C THR A 11 9.88 -6.85 13.21
N ARG A 12 9.97 -8.16 13.44
CA ARG A 12 10.68 -9.09 12.53
C ARG A 12 10.14 -9.01 11.09
N GLY A 13 8.82 -9.05 10.92
CA GLY A 13 8.19 -8.97 9.60
C GLY A 13 8.56 -7.69 8.85
N ILE A 14 8.54 -6.53 9.53
CA ILE A 14 8.94 -5.26 8.92
C ILE A 14 10.42 -5.27 8.53
N ARG A 15 11.33 -5.59 9.46
CA ARG A 15 12.78 -5.55 9.17
C ARG A 15 13.25 -6.62 8.19
N ASN A 16 12.42 -7.60 7.87
CA ASN A 16 12.66 -8.59 6.82
C ASN A 16 12.01 -8.20 5.49
N ASN A 17 11.28 -7.08 5.42
CA ASN A 17 10.37 -6.76 4.33
C ASN A 17 9.37 -7.90 4.03
N ASN A 18 9.02 -8.68 5.05
CA ASN A 18 8.16 -9.87 5.00
C ASN A 18 7.01 -9.70 6.00
N PRO A 19 6.06 -8.79 5.74
CA PRO A 19 5.06 -8.43 6.75
C PRO A 19 3.96 -9.50 6.93
N GLY A 20 3.99 -10.57 6.12
CA GLY A 20 3.20 -11.78 6.35
C GLY A 20 3.90 -12.85 7.18
N ASN A 21 5.16 -12.64 7.61
CA ASN A 21 5.97 -13.66 8.29
C ASN A 21 6.01 -15.00 7.53
N LEU A 22 6.17 -14.98 6.21
CA LEU A 22 6.34 -16.22 5.44
C LEU A 22 7.64 -16.92 5.83
N VAL A 23 7.56 -18.22 6.13
CA VAL A 23 8.71 -19.06 6.48
C VAL A 23 9.65 -19.23 5.27
N LEU A 24 10.95 -19.26 5.53
CA LEU A 24 11.98 -19.44 4.50
C LEU A 24 11.84 -20.79 3.80
N THR A 25 11.65 -20.76 2.48
CA THR A 25 11.55 -21.95 1.62
C THR A 25 12.55 -21.91 0.47
N ASN A 26 12.47 -22.85 -0.48
CA ASN A 26 13.17 -22.77 -1.76
C ASN A 26 12.34 -22.13 -2.87
N ILE A 27 11.14 -21.62 -2.57
CA ILE A 27 10.31 -20.93 -3.57
C ILE A 27 11.05 -19.65 -4.02
N ALA A 28 11.19 -19.49 -5.33
CA ALA A 28 11.84 -18.35 -5.95
C ALA A 28 10.87 -17.16 -6.06
N TRP A 29 10.48 -16.58 -4.93
CA TRP A 29 9.64 -15.40 -4.92
C TRP A 29 10.35 -14.21 -5.59
N GLN A 30 9.58 -13.40 -6.32
CA GLN A 30 10.09 -12.14 -6.88
C GLN A 30 10.58 -11.23 -5.75
N GLY A 31 11.79 -10.69 -5.86
CA GLY A 31 12.38 -9.80 -4.86
C GLY A 31 12.85 -10.49 -3.58
N LYS A 32 12.86 -11.82 -3.53
CA LYS A 32 13.43 -12.58 -2.40
C LYS A 32 14.95 -12.40 -2.31
N ILE A 33 15.44 -12.19 -1.09
CA ILE A 33 16.86 -12.31 -0.77
C ILE A 33 17.25 -13.78 -0.88
N PRO A 34 18.28 -14.15 -1.69
CA PRO A 34 18.69 -15.54 -1.84
C PRO A 34 18.93 -16.22 -0.49
N ASN A 35 18.58 -17.51 -0.36
CA ASN A 35 18.70 -18.23 0.92
C ASN A 35 20.11 -18.15 1.52
N ALA A 36 21.16 -18.19 0.70
CA ALA A 36 22.56 -18.05 1.13
C ALA A 36 22.90 -16.67 1.71
N GLN A 37 22.09 -15.65 1.44
CA GLN A 37 22.23 -14.27 1.92
C GLN A 37 21.16 -13.90 2.95
N ASN A 38 20.18 -14.78 3.22
CA ASN A 38 19.15 -14.54 4.21
C ASN A 38 19.75 -14.56 5.62
N THR A 39 19.59 -13.45 6.33
CA THR A 39 20.18 -13.24 7.66
C THR A 39 19.23 -13.61 8.80
N ASP A 40 17.93 -13.74 8.54
CA ASP A 40 16.93 -14.16 9.52
C ASP A 40 16.96 -15.67 9.79
N LYS A 41 17.34 -16.45 8.77
CA LYS A 41 17.50 -17.92 8.78
C LYS A 41 16.21 -18.73 8.94
N HIS A 42 15.12 -18.15 9.41
CA HIS A 42 13.85 -18.84 9.61
C HIS A 42 12.73 -18.28 8.72
N PHE A 43 12.67 -16.96 8.55
CA PHE A 43 11.67 -16.30 7.70
C PHE A 43 12.26 -15.80 6.39
N GLU A 44 11.43 -15.68 5.36
CA GLU A 44 11.79 -15.03 4.11
C GLU A 44 12.23 -13.59 4.35
N GLN A 45 13.18 -13.12 3.54
CA GLN A 45 13.58 -11.72 3.46
C GLN A 45 13.39 -11.24 2.03
N PHE A 46 12.93 -10.00 1.87
CA PHE A 46 12.72 -9.39 0.55
C PHE A 46 13.53 -8.10 0.41
N THR A 47 13.86 -7.74 -0.82
CA THR A 47 14.59 -6.50 -1.14
C THR A 47 13.76 -5.25 -0.84
N GLU A 48 12.43 -5.34 -0.98
CA GLU A 48 11.46 -4.28 -0.74
C GLU A 48 10.16 -4.86 -0.19
N VAL A 49 9.42 -4.08 0.59
CA VAL A 49 8.26 -4.62 1.32
C VAL A 49 7.09 -5.04 0.43
N LYS A 50 6.90 -4.36 -0.70
CA LYS A 50 5.88 -4.73 -1.70
C LYS A 50 6.06 -6.18 -2.20
N PHE A 51 7.29 -6.70 -2.24
CA PHE A 51 7.56 -8.07 -2.67
C PHE A 51 7.16 -9.09 -1.62
N GLY A 52 7.36 -8.79 -0.33
CA GLY A 52 6.86 -9.64 0.75
C GLY A 52 5.35 -9.62 0.85
N ILE A 53 4.72 -8.45 0.69
CA ILE A 53 3.24 -8.35 0.62
C ILE A 53 2.72 -9.16 -0.56
N ARG A 54 3.33 -9.04 -1.74
CA ARG A 54 2.96 -9.81 -2.93
C ARG A 54 3.09 -11.32 -2.67
N ALA A 55 4.19 -11.77 -2.06
CA ALA A 55 4.38 -13.19 -1.74
C ALA A 55 3.27 -13.70 -0.79
N MET A 56 2.94 -12.94 0.25
CA MET A 56 1.83 -13.25 1.17
C MET A 56 0.50 -13.35 0.42
N LEU A 57 0.18 -12.39 -0.45
CA LEU A 57 -1.06 -12.43 -1.23
C LEU A 57 -1.12 -13.63 -2.18
N ARG A 58 0.01 -13.99 -2.80
CA ARG A 58 0.13 -15.19 -3.65
C ARG A 58 -0.11 -16.47 -2.87
N ASP A 59 0.44 -16.56 -1.67
CA ASP A 59 0.27 -17.72 -0.79
C ASP A 59 -1.21 -17.94 -0.44
N LEU A 60 -1.86 -16.90 0.07
CA LEU A 60 -3.30 -16.91 0.37
C LEU A 60 -4.15 -17.27 -0.85
N THR A 61 -3.82 -16.70 -2.02
CA THR A 61 -4.54 -16.97 -3.28
C THR A 61 -4.43 -18.44 -3.68
N ASN A 62 -3.23 -19.01 -3.59
CA ASN A 62 -2.99 -20.42 -3.91
C ASN A 62 -3.76 -21.34 -2.95
N ASP A 63 -3.87 -21.00 -1.66
CA ASP A 63 -4.58 -21.84 -0.70
C ASP A 63 -6.10 -21.76 -0.85
N ILE A 64 -6.63 -20.57 -1.19
CA ILE A 64 -8.04 -20.44 -1.61
C ILE A 64 -8.32 -21.35 -2.81
N ASP A 65 -7.44 -21.36 -3.81
CA ASP A 65 -7.57 -22.20 -5.02
C ASP A 65 -7.53 -23.70 -4.69
N LYS A 66 -6.73 -24.11 -3.68
CA LYS A 66 -6.70 -25.47 -3.12
C LYS A 66 -7.90 -25.82 -2.23
N GLY A 67 -8.90 -24.95 -2.11
CA GLY A 67 -10.13 -25.21 -1.36
C GLY A 67 -10.10 -24.76 0.11
N LYS A 68 -9.09 -24.00 0.54
CA LYS A 68 -9.11 -23.25 1.82
C LYS A 68 -9.92 -21.96 1.66
N ASN A 69 -11.12 -22.10 1.11
CA ASN A 69 -11.93 -21.01 0.57
C ASN A 69 -12.93 -20.42 1.58
N THR A 70 -12.65 -20.53 2.88
CA THR A 70 -13.35 -19.81 3.97
C THR A 70 -12.30 -19.17 4.86
N VAL A 71 -12.66 -18.12 5.61
CA VAL A 71 -11.69 -17.46 6.51
C VAL A 71 -11.14 -18.45 7.54
N ARG A 72 -11.99 -19.32 8.11
CA ARG A 72 -11.57 -20.35 9.04
C ARG A 72 -10.52 -21.28 8.42
N LYS A 73 -10.78 -21.83 7.24
CA LYS A 73 -9.85 -22.75 6.57
C LYS A 73 -8.55 -22.07 6.17
N LEU A 74 -8.64 -20.87 5.62
CA LEU A 74 -7.49 -20.11 5.14
C LEU A 74 -6.55 -19.75 6.29
N ILE A 75 -7.09 -19.18 7.37
CA ILE A 75 -6.27 -18.75 8.51
C ILE A 75 -5.79 -19.92 9.36
N THR A 76 -6.55 -21.03 9.42
CA THR A 76 -6.04 -22.25 10.08
C THR A 76 -4.84 -22.84 9.34
N GLU A 77 -4.81 -22.76 8.01
CA GLU A 77 -3.63 -23.14 7.21
C GLU A 77 -2.48 -22.15 7.41
N TYR A 78 -2.77 -20.85 7.32
CA TYR A 78 -1.78 -19.78 7.39
C TYR A 78 -1.11 -19.63 8.77
N ALA A 79 -1.89 -19.80 9.84
CA ALA A 79 -1.46 -19.60 11.23
C ALA A 79 -2.04 -20.71 12.13
N PRO A 80 -1.44 -21.91 12.13
CA PRO A 80 -1.99 -23.08 12.81
C PRO A 80 -1.90 -22.99 14.35
N PRO A 81 -2.79 -23.70 15.08
CA PRO A 81 -3.03 -23.48 16.51
C PRO A 81 -1.92 -23.96 17.44
N PHE A 82 -0.96 -24.74 16.93
CA PHE A 82 0.18 -25.18 17.74
C PHE A 82 1.21 -24.06 17.97
N GLU A 83 1.16 -22.99 17.17
CA GLU A 83 2.04 -21.83 17.25
C GLU A 83 1.29 -20.50 17.48
N ASN A 84 -0.02 -20.46 17.21
CA ASN A 84 -0.81 -19.23 17.15
C ASN A 84 -2.13 -19.32 17.92
N ASP A 85 -2.66 -18.16 18.32
CA ASP A 85 -4.08 -18.04 18.68
C ASP A 85 -4.92 -17.94 17.40
N THR A 86 -5.06 -19.07 16.71
CA THR A 86 -5.73 -19.17 15.41
C THR A 86 -7.16 -18.68 15.46
N GLN A 87 -7.89 -18.95 16.55
CA GLN A 87 -9.28 -18.54 16.70
C GLN A 87 -9.41 -17.02 16.74
N LYS A 88 -8.57 -16.35 17.53
CA LYS A 88 -8.52 -14.88 17.54
C LYS A 88 -8.10 -14.30 16.19
N TYR A 89 -7.18 -14.96 15.48
CA TYR A 89 -6.77 -14.53 14.15
C TYR A 89 -7.93 -14.65 13.14
N ILE A 90 -8.67 -15.76 13.16
CA ILE A 90 -9.89 -15.95 12.37
C ILE A 90 -10.89 -14.81 12.63
N GLU A 91 -11.14 -14.47 13.90
CA GLU A 91 -12.06 -13.39 14.27
C GLU A 91 -11.62 -12.03 13.72
N VAL A 92 -10.33 -11.71 13.84
CA VAL A 92 -9.75 -10.47 13.32
C VAL A 92 -9.92 -10.38 11.80
N ILE A 93 -9.59 -11.45 11.07
CA ILE A 93 -9.68 -11.47 9.61
C ILE A 93 -11.14 -11.47 9.15
N SER A 94 -11.99 -12.30 9.74
CA SER A 94 -13.43 -12.38 9.45
C SER A 94 -14.10 -11.02 9.57
N LYS A 95 -13.83 -10.31 10.67
CA LYS A 95 -14.33 -8.94 10.88
C LYS A 95 -13.79 -7.96 9.84
N ALA A 96 -12.51 -8.05 9.48
CA ALA A 96 -11.90 -7.14 8.53
C ALA A 96 -12.49 -7.30 7.12
N VAL A 97 -12.62 -8.54 6.63
CA VAL A 97 -13.14 -8.82 5.27
C VAL A 97 -14.68 -8.81 5.20
N GLY A 98 -15.38 -8.79 6.34
CA GLY A 98 -16.83 -8.74 6.41
C GLY A 98 -17.51 -10.05 6.00
N LEU A 99 -16.88 -11.18 6.31
CA LEU A 99 -17.39 -12.53 6.00
C LEU A 99 -17.53 -13.32 7.30
N ASP A 100 -18.58 -14.13 7.42
CA ASP A 100 -18.64 -15.15 8.48
C ASP A 100 -17.45 -16.12 8.34
N PRO A 101 -16.85 -16.62 9.44
CA PRO A 101 -15.69 -17.50 9.38
C PRO A 101 -15.84 -18.72 8.45
N ASP A 102 -17.05 -19.26 8.35
CA ASP A 102 -17.37 -20.47 7.58
C ASP A 102 -18.04 -20.16 6.22
N GLN A 103 -18.30 -18.88 5.92
CA GLN A 103 -18.78 -18.44 4.62
C GLN A 103 -17.70 -18.61 3.55
N THR A 104 -18.08 -19.18 2.41
CA THR A 104 -17.20 -19.29 1.23
C THR A 104 -16.84 -17.92 0.68
N ILE A 105 -15.55 -17.69 0.47
CA ILE A 105 -14.98 -16.54 -0.24
C ILE A 105 -15.34 -16.68 -1.72
N LYS A 106 -16.28 -15.86 -2.19
CA LYS A 106 -16.78 -15.90 -3.57
C LYS A 106 -16.05 -14.95 -4.53
N ILE A 107 -15.44 -13.89 -3.99
CA ILE A 107 -14.78 -12.82 -4.75
C ILE A 107 -13.44 -12.56 -4.09
N VAL A 108 -12.39 -12.63 -4.89
CA VAL A 108 -11.02 -12.24 -4.52
C VAL A 108 -10.61 -11.17 -5.53
N ASP A 109 -10.82 -9.91 -5.17
CA ASP A 109 -10.50 -8.74 -5.98
C ASP A 109 -9.47 -7.85 -5.27
N ALA A 110 -9.07 -6.74 -5.90
CA ALA A 110 -8.12 -5.80 -5.32
C ALA A 110 -8.57 -5.26 -3.96
N LYS A 111 -9.88 -5.09 -3.73
CA LYS A 111 -10.41 -4.65 -2.44
C LYS A 111 -10.24 -5.73 -1.38
N PHE A 112 -10.56 -6.98 -1.70
CA PHE A 112 -10.32 -8.11 -0.80
C PHE A 112 -8.84 -8.20 -0.43
N TYR A 113 -7.94 -8.13 -1.40
CA TYR A 113 -6.49 -8.18 -1.17
C TYR A 113 -6.00 -7.04 -0.28
N LEU A 114 -6.44 -5.80 -0.53
CA LEU A 114 -6.05 -4.67 0.28
C LEU A 114 -6.51 -4.83 1.73
N VAL A 115 -7.75 -5.24 1.94
CA VAL A 115 -8.34 -5.42 3.28
C VAL A 115 -7.66 -6.57 4.04
N ILE A 116 -7.51 -7.74 3.42
CA ILE A 116 -6.90 -8.90 4.09
C ILE A 116 -5.42 -8.66 4.38
N ALA A 117 -4.66 -8.06 3.44
CA ALA A 117 -3.27 -7.70 3.67
C ALA A 117 -3.15 -6.73 4.84
N ARG A 118 -3.93 -5.65 4.86
CA ARG A 118 -3.92 -4.66 5.95
C ARG A 118 -4.20 -5.31 7.31
N ALA A 119 -5.14 -6.26 7.36
CA ALA A 119 -5.49 -6.97 8.58
C ALA A 119 -4.38 -7.93 9.05
N ILE A 120 -3.77 -8.70 8.14
CA ILE A 120 -2.64 -9.59 8.44
C ILE A 120 -1.43 -8.77 8.90
N ILE A 121 -1.05 -7.72 8.15
CA ILE A 121 0.09 -6.86 8.49
C ILE A 121 -0.10 -6.23 9.88
N LYS A 122 -1.33 -5.83 10.22
CA LYS A 122 -1.63 -5.33 11.57
C LYS A 122 -1.44 -6.40 12.64
N HIS A 123 -1.88 -7.63 12.39
CA HIS A 123 -1.73 -8.75 13.32
C HIS A 123 -0.26 -9.11 13.54
N GLU A 124 0.49 -9.30 12.45
CA GLU A 124 1.85 -9.82 12.43
C GLU A 124 2.93 -8.80 12.81
N CYS A 125 2.70 -7.52 12.49
CA CYS A 125 3.72 -6.47 12.58
C CYS A 125 3.38 -5.36 13.58
N SER A 126 2.43 -5.54 14.49
CA SER A 126 2.20 -4.56 15.55
C SER A 126 3.42 -4.48 16.49
N PRO A 127 3.87 -3.26 16.88
CA PRO A 127 3.24 -1.96 16.65
C PRO A 127 3.59 -1.29 15.30
N ASP A 128 4.63 -1.75 14.61
CA ASP A 128 5.22 -1.09 13.43
C ASP A 128 4.42 -1.20 12.13
N HIS A 129 3.28 -1.90 12.12
CA HIS A 129 2.41 -2.08 10.96
C HIS A 129 2.03 -0.79 10.22
N ASN A 130 1.99 0.35 10.91
CA ASN A 130 1.69 1.66 10.33
C ASN A 130 2.80 2.21 9.42
N LEU A 131 3.99 1.59 9.40
CA LEU A 131 5.04 1.91 8.44
C LEU A 131 4.67 1.45 7.02
N ILE A 132 3.80 0.45 6.88
CA ILE A 132 3.33 -0.03 5.57
C ILE A 132 2.15 0.83 5.12
N TYR A 133 2.28 1.57 4.03
CA TYR A 133 1.20 2.39 3.50
C TYR A 133 0.27 1.59 2.56
N ASP A 134 -0.95 2.09 2.33
CA ASP A 134 -1.86 1.45 1.38
C ASP A 134 -1.26 1.42 -0.03
N SER A 135 -0.39 2.38 -0.36
CA SER A 135 0.37 2.39 -1.61
C SER A 135 1.34 1.20 -1.73
N ASP A 136 1.97 0.74 -0.64
CA ASP A 136 2.85 -0.43 -0.70
C ASP A 136 2.05 -1.72 -0.97
N ILE A 137 0.83 -1.79 -0.43
CA ILE A 137 -0.11 -2.90 -0.69
C ILE A 137 -0.63 -2.82 -2.13
N GLN A 138 -0.95 -1.61 -2.62
CA GLN A 138 -1.39 -1.42 -3.99
C GLN A 138 -0.28 -1.77 -4.99
N ASP A 139 0.97 -1.34 -4.75
CA ASP A 139 2.12 -1.74 -5.56
C ASP A 139 2.25 -3.27 -5.61
N ALA A 140 2.04 -3.96 -4.48
CA ALA A 140 2.08 -5.42 -4.42
C ALA A 140 0.98 -6.07 -5.26
N ILE A 141 -0.25 -5.54 -5.21
CA ILE A 141 -1.41 -5.98 -6.02
C ILE A 141 -1.12 -5.75 -7.51
N ASP A 142 -0.60 -4.58 -7.88
CA ASP A 142 -0.28 -4.21 -9.26
C ASP A 142 0.81 -5.10 -9.86
N ILE A 143 1.86 -5.42 -9.08
CA ILE A 143 2.92 -6.36 -9.48
C ILE A 143 2.38 -7.79 -9.54
N MET A 144 1.40 -8.13 -8.70
CA MET A 144 0.73 -9.42 -8.76
C MET A 144 0.08 -9.62 -10.14
N GLY A 145 -0.58 -8.59 -10.67
CA GLY A 145 -1.35 -8.62 -11.91
C GLY A 145 -2.72 -9.30 -11.76
N ASP A 146 -3.40 -9.53 -12.89
CA ASP A 146 -4.71 -10.20 -12.91
C ASP A 146 -4.56 -11.70 -12.55
N TYR A 147 -5.21 -12.14 -11.46
CA TYR A 147 -5.33 -13.55 -11.08
C TYR A 147 -6.67 -14.10 -11.53
N ASN A 148 -6.63 -15.01 -12.51
CA ASN A 148 -7.80 -15.81 -12.85
C ASN A 148 -7.87 -17.00 -11.89
N LEU A 149 -8.65 -16.87 -10.81
CA LEU A 149 -9.05 -18.02 -10.00
C LEU A 149 -9.94 -18.93 -10.84
N ALA A 150 -9.64 -20.24 -10.89
CA ALA A 150 -10.31 -21.21 -11.78
C ALA A 150 -11.84 -21.29 -11.58
N THR A 151 -12.37 -20.72 -10.49
CA THR A 151 -13.78 -20.76 -10.09
C THR A 151 -14.48 -19.39 -10.03
N VAL A 152 -13.84 -18.29 -10.46
CA VAL A 152 -14.43 -16.94 -10.38
C VAL A 152 -14.72 -16.36 -11.76
N THR A 153 -16.00 -16.06 -12.01
CA THR A 153 -16.47 -15.37 -13.21
C THR A 153 -16.09 -13.89 -13.15
N VAL A 154 -15.23 -13.44 -14.06
CA VAL A 154 -14.91 -12.02 -14.24
C VAL A 154 -15.97 -11.36 -15.12
N THR A 155 -16.90 -10.61 -14.51
CA THR A 155 -17.76 -9.68 -15.26
C THR A 155 -16.97 -8.40 -15.53
N ALA A 156 -16.29 -8.35 -16.67
CA ALA A 156 -15.53 -7.19 -17.10
C ALA A 156 -16.46 -5.98 -17.39
N LYS A 157 -16.57 -5.03 -16.45
CA LYS A 157 -16.77 -3.62 -16.85
C LYS A 157 -15.40 -3.01 -17.12
N LYS A 158 -15.02 -3.10 -18.40
CA LYS A 158 -13.86 -2.46 -19.02
C LYS A 158 -13.67 -1.00 -18.56
N LYS A 159 -12.44 -0.70 -18.13
CA LYS A 159 -11.72 0.59 -18.18
C LYS A 159 -12.28 1.74 -17.33
N PHE A 160 -11.71 1.92 -16.13
CA PHE A 160 -11.57 3.26 -15.58
C PHE A 160 -10.37 3.92 -16.26
N LYS A 161 -10.60 4.71 -17.32
CA LYS A 161 -9.58 5.59 -17.88
C LYS A 161 -9.42 6.77 -16.92
N PHE A 162 -8.37 6.79 -16.12
CA PHE A 162 -7.93 8.02 -15.46
C PHE A 162 -7.40 8.96 -16.54
N ASN A 163 -8.23 9.89 -17.01
CA ASN A 163 -7.74 11.04 -17.75
C ASN A 163 -6.94 11.93 -16.78
N TYR A 164 -5.64 11.68 -16.64
CA TYR A 164 -4.69 12.66 -16.09
C TYR A 164 -4.38 13.73 -17.13
N LEU A 165 -5.42 14.42 -17.62
CA LEU A 165 -5.24 15.56 -18.48
C LEU A 165 -6.17 16.68 -18.00
N ILE A 166 -5.54 17.81 -17.67
CA ILE A 166 -6.12 19.15 -17.58
C ILE A 166 -6.81 19.52 -16.25
N ILE A 167 -6.10 19.58 -15.11
CA ILE A 167 -6.55 20.45 -13.98
C ILE A 167 -5.50 21.42 -13.40
N PRO A 168 -4.15 21.26 -13.44
CA PRO A 168 -3.29 22.30 -12.87
C PRO A 168 -2.92 23.44 -13.84
N VAL A 169 -3.02 23.25 -15.17
CA VAL A 169 -2.53 24.27 -16.12
C VAL A 169 -3.54 25.43 -16.31
N LEU A 170 -4.85 25.17 -16.26
CA LEU A 170 -5.86 26.22 -16.44
C LEU A 170 -6.01 27.14 -15.22
N LEU A 171 -5.77 26.66 -14.01
CA LEU A 171 -5.78 27.52 -12.80
C LEU A 171 -4.55 28.43 -12.73
N PHE A 172 -3.40 28.01 -13.28
CA PHE A 172 -2.20 28.86 -13.33
C PHE A 172 -2.36 30.03 -14.32
N PHE A 173 -2.98 29.81 -15.48
CA PHE A 173 -3.21 30.88 -16.48
C PHE A 173 -4.27 31.91 -16.06
N ILE A 174 -5.30 31.49 -15.32
CA ILE A 174 -6.34 32.43 -14.83
C ILE A 174 -5.79 33.33 -13.71
N LEU A 175 -4.88 32.83 -12.86
CA LEU A 175 -4.27 33.66 -11.82
C LEU A 175 -3.21 34.65 -12.37
N PHE A 176 -2.46 34.24 -13.41
CA PHE A 176 -1.40 35.07 -13.99
C PHE A 176 -1.93 36.30 -14.74
N THR A 177 -3.06 36.16 -15.44
CA THR A 177 -3.73 37.27 -16.14
C THR A 177 -4.39 38.27 -15.17
N ALA A 178 -4.85 37.81 -14.01
CA ALA A 178 -5.43 38.66 -12.97
C ALA A 178 -4.39 39.52 -12.20
N LEU A 179 -3.11 39.13 -12.18
CA LEU A 179 -2.05 39.92 -11.54
C LEU A 179 -1.55 41.09 -12.40
N GLN A 180 -1.54 40.97 -13.72
CA GLN A 180 -1.06 42.04 -14.60
C GLN A 180 -2.05 43.21 -14.75
N SER A 181 -3.36 42.99 -14.58
CA SER A 181 -4.35 44.07 -14.73
C SER A 181 -4.44 45.04 -13.53
N LYS A 182 -3.86 44.67 -12.37
CA LYS A 182 -3.90 45.51 -11.15
C LYS A 182 -2.72 46.49 -11.00
N GLN A 183 -1.70 46.42 -11.86
CA GLN A 183 -0.60 47.39 -11.89
C GLN A 183 -0.71 48.31 -13.10
N THR A 184 -1.71 49.20 -13.06
CA THR A 184 -1.61 50.46 -13.82
C THR A 184 -0.94 51.51 -12.92
N PRO A 185 0.16 52.17 -13.35
CA PRO A 185 0.82 53.16 -12.51
C PRO A 185 -0.05 54.41 -12.38
N LYS A 186 -0.37 54.81 -11.14
CA LYS A 186 -0.92 56.13 -10.84
C LYS A 186 0.07 57.20 -11.33
N LYS A 187 -0.37 58.07 -12.24
CA LYS A 187 0.38 59.28 -12.64
C LYS A 187 0.68 60.11 -11.39
N ILE A 188 1.96 60.22 -11.04
CA ILE A 188 2.44 61.09 -9.97
C ILE A 188 2.31 62.54 -10.46
N LYS A 189 1.44 63.33 -9.83
CA LYS A 189 1.42 64.79 -9.95
C LYS A 189 2.63 65.33 -9.20
N ILE A 190 3.59 65.91 -9.92
CA ILE A 190 4.72 66.63 -9.33
C ILE A 190 4.16 67.95 -8.75
N ILE A 191 4.23 68.10 -7.43
CA ILE A 191 3.91 69.34 -6.72
C ILE A 191 5.23 70.12 -6.60
N ASN A 192 5.32 71.27 -7.28
CA ASN A 192 6.44 72.19 -7.15
C ASN A 192 6.37 72.90 -5.79
N SER A 193 7.22 72.52 -4.82
CA SER A 193 7.47 73.33 -3.62
C SER A 193 8.67 74.25 -3.86
N LYS A 194 8.40 75.56 -3.87
CA LYS A 194 9.38 76.65 -3.90
C LYS A 194 10.37 76.53 -2.73
N PHE A 195 11.65 76.33 -3.02
CA PHE A 195 12.73 76.71 -2.13
C PHE A 195 13.01 78.20 -2.35
N LYS A 196 12.70 79.03 -1.36
CA LYS A 196 13.17 80.41 -1.29
C LYS A 196 14.37 80.41 -0.35
N GLN A 197 15.49 80.89 -0.87
CA GLN A 197 16.74 81.09 -0.14
C GLN A 197 16.54 82.22 0.87
N ASP A 198 16.89 81.98 2.13
CA ASP A 198 17.25 83.05 3.06
C ASP A 198 18.77 83.02 3.26
N VAL A 199 19.37 84.17 2.97
CA VAL A 199 20.78 84.51 3.15
C VAL A 199 20.82 85.61 4.20
N ARG A 200 21.66 85.38 5.23
CA ARG A 200 22.00 86.19 6.42
C ARG A 200 21.29 85.82 7.71
#